data_AF-A0A0D2Y6H9-F1
#
_entry.id   AF-A0A0D2Y6H9-F1
#
_cell.length_a   1.000
_cell.length_b   1.000
_cell.length_c   1.000
_cell.angle_alpha   90.00
_cell.angle_beta   90.00
_cell.angle_gamma   90.00
#
_symmetry.space_group_name_H-M   'P 1'
#
loop_
_entity.id
_entity.type
_entity.pdbx_description
1 polymer ?
#
loop_
_entity_poly.entity_id
_entity_poly.type
_entity_poly.pdbx_seq_one_letter_code
_entity_poly.pdbx_strand_id
1 'polypeptide(L)'
;MSAILGASAVLKARVIPVVCQLIRMPFATFQAPAGKFKVQIHPDTIDTKFTDGDKLSYMPLKLDYRYGESGERIPYVVCLMLEENVQSLELQSQYRRLGCFVLGQENGNEISSLCFGSETREVEII
;
A
#
# COMPACT_ATOMS: atom_id res chain seq x y z
N MET A 1 4.73 27.63 -1.36
CA MET A 1 5.16 27.05 -2.64
C MET A 1 5.46 25.58 -2.40
N SER A 2 4.66 24.67 -2.93
CA SER A 2 4.91 23.22 -2.84
C SER A 2 5.64 22.80 -4.11
N ALA A 3 6.88 22.34 -3.99
CA ALA A 3 7.63 21.76 -5.10
C ALA A 3 7.26 20.28 -5.16
N ILE A 4 6.63 19.84 -6.26
CA ILE A 4 6.45 18.42 -6.53
C ILE A 4 7.82 17.88 -6.95
N LEU A 5 8.50 17.20 -6.03
CA LEU A 5 9.84 16.63 -6.23
C LEU A 5 9.85 15.34 -7.07
N GLY A 6 8.67 14.84 -7.46
CA GLY A 6 8.55 13.71 -8.39
C GLY A 6 7.10 13.41 -8.72
N ALA A 7 6.83 13.09 -9.98
CA ALA A 7 5.56 12.55 -10.45
C ALA A 7 5.80 11.17 -11.04
N SER A 8 4.94 10.20 -10.71
CA SER A 8 4.99 8.85 -11.26
C SER A 8 3.64 8.54 -11.90
N ALA A 9 3.64 8.26 -13.20
CA ALA A 9 2.47 7.76 -13.91
C ALA A 9 2.47 6.23 -13.83
N VAL A 10 1.38 5.65 -13.32
CA VAL A 10 1.23 4.20 -13.21
C VAL A 10 0.47 3.71 -14.44
N LEU A 11 1.20 3.11 -15.39
CA LEU A 11 0.60 2.60 -16.65
C LEU A 11 -0.12 1.26 -16.46
N LYS A 12 0.33 0.47 -15.47
CA LYS A 12 -0.28 -0.79 -15.06
C LYS A 12 0.04 -1.00 -13.60
N ALA A 13 -1.00 -1.17 -12.78
CA ALA A 13 -0.83 -1.32 -11.35
C ALA A 13 -1.22 -2.71 -10.86
N ARG A 14 -0.60 -3.14 -9.77
CA ARG A 14 -1.06 -4.31 -9.02
C ARG A 14 -1.83 -3.78 -7.83
N VAL A 15 -3.11 -4.12 -7.75
CA VAL A 15 -3.93 -3.78 -6.62
C VAL A 15 -4.21 -5.05 -5.84
N ILE A 16 -3.75 -5.07 -4.60
CA ILE A 16 -3.71 -6.27 -3.77
C ILE A 16 -4.72 -6.07 -2.63
N PRO A 17 -5.74 -6.93 -2.52
CA PRO A 17 -6.73 -6.81 -1.47
C PRO A 17 -6.11 -7.17 -0.12
N VAL A 18 -6.51 -6.46 0.93
CA VAL A 18 -6.11 -6.71 2.32
C VAL A 18 -7.26 -6.51 3.28
N VAL A 19 -7.16 -7.17 4.42
CA VAL A 19 -8.06 -6.96 5.55
C VAL A 19 -7.30 -6.30 6.68
N CYS A 20 -7.82 -5.19 7.19
CA CYS A 20 -7.33 -4.56 8.41
C CYS A 20 -7.60 -5.48 9.60
N GLN A 21 -6.57 -5.93 10.30
CA GLN A 21 -6.69 -6.87 11.42
C GLN A 21 -6.65 -6.18 12.78
N LEU A 22 -5.81 -5.15 12.89
CA LEU A 22 -5.60 -4.44 14.14
C LEU A 22 -5.07 -3.04 13.88
N ILE A 23 -5.72 -2.04 14.47
CA ILE A 23 -5.25 -0.65 14.48
C ILE A 23 -4.82 -0.26 15.90
N ARG A 24 -3.54 0.09 16.04
CA ARG A 24 -2.95 0.70 17.24
C ARG A 24 -2.05 1.84 16.81
N MET A 25 -2.65 3.03 16.65
CA MET A 25 -1.95 4.21 16.12
C MET A 25 -0.60 4.43 16.82
N PRO A 26 0.48 4.70 16.06
CA PRO A 26 0.51 4.96 14.62
C PRO A 26 0.68 3.69 13.76
N PHE A 27 0.36 2.49 14.25
CA PHE A 27 0.55 1.25 13.50
C PHE A 27 -0.76 0.59 13.11
N ALA A 28 -0.79 0.01 11.91
CA ALA A 28 -1.85 -0.88 11.47
C ALA A 28 -1.24 -2.22 11.03
N THR A 29 -2.02 -3.28 11.24
CA THR A 29 -1.65 -4.62 10.81
C THR A 29 -2.64 -5.11 9.76
N PHE A 30 -2.11 -5.53 8.62
CA PHE A 30 -2.90 -5.98 7.48
C PHE A 30 -2.65 -7.45 7.19
N GLN A 31 -3.71 -8.15 6.79
CA GLN A 31 -3.64 -9.50 6.25
C GLN A 31 -3.82 -9.44 4.73
N ALA A 32 -2.78 -9.76 3.98
CA ALA A 32 -2.80 -9.96 2.54
C ALA A 32 -2.81 -11.46 2.18
N PRO A 33 -3.11 -11.83 0.92
CA PRO A 33 -3.02 -13.22 0.45
C PRO A 33 -1.62 -13.83 0.65
N ALA A 34 -0.57 -13.03 0.42
CA ALA A 34 0.82 -13.46 0.54
C ALA A 34 1.36 -13.45 1.98
N GLY A 35 0.63 -12.90 2.95
CA GLY A 35 1.07 -12.85 4.34
C GLY A 35 0.54 -11.65 5.13
N LYS A 36 0.91 -11.62 6.41
CA LYS A 36 0.52 -10.58 7.36
C LYS A 36 1.67 -9.59 7.54
N PHE A 37 1.40 -8.30 7.49
CA PHE A 37 2.41 -7.26 7.70
C PHE A 37 1.91 -6.14 8.59
N LYS A 38 2.84 -5.50 9.29
CA LYS A 38 2.60 -4.33 10.14
C LYS A 38 3.27 -3.13 9.48
N VAL A 39 2.53 -2.03 9.38
CA VAL A 39 3.05 -0.78 8.80
C VAL A 39 2.78 0.37 9.75
N GLN A 40 3.67 1.35 9.71
CA GLN A 40 3.38 2.65 10.30
C GLN A 40 2.45 3.41 9.35
N ILE A 41 1.41 3.95 9.94
CA ILE A 41 0.36 4.73 9.36
C ILE A 41 0.56 6.17 9.82
N HIS A 42 0.78 7.07 8.87
CA HIS A 42 0.89 8.49 9.15
C HIS A 42 -0.53 9.10 9.13
N PRO A 43 -0.99 9.72 10.23
CA PRO A 43 -2.33 10.32 10.28
C PRO A 43 -2.54 11.35 9.16
N ASP A 44 -1.48 12.08 8.82
CA ASP A 44 -1.46 13.13 7.81
C ASP A 44 -1.62 12.59 6.38
N THR A 45 -1.47 11.27 6.20
CA THR A 45 -1.60 10.62 4.91
C THR A 45 -2.91 9.89 4.73
N ILE A 46 -3.84 9.90 5.71
CA ILE A 46 -5.10 9.15 5.63
C ILE A 46 -6.33 10.05 5.74
N ASP A 47 -7.21 9.93 4.75
CA ASP A 47 -8.44 10.71 4.64
C ASP A 47 -9.65 10.12 5.40
N THR A 48 -9.51 8.95 6.04
CA THR A 48 -10.63 8.21 6.69
C THR A 48 -10.24 7.49 8.00
N LYS A 49 -11.20 7.26 8.89
CA LYS A 49 -11.00 6.40 10.07
C LYS A 49 -11.25 4.95 9.69
N PHE A 50 -10.23 4.10 9.78
CA PHE A 50 -10.35 2.66 9.59
C PHE A 50 -10.77 1.96 10.89
N THR A 51 -11.45 0.83 10.75
CA THR A 51 -11.78 -0.10 11.82
C THR A 51 -11.20 -1.49 11.56
N ASP A 52 -11.06 -2.28 12.62
CA ASP A 52 -10.67 -3.69 12.50
C ASP A 52 -11.75 -4.43 11.68
N GLY A 53 -11.33 -5.17 10.67
CA GLY A 53 -12.18 -5.88 9.72
C GLY A 53 -12.39 -5.17 8.37
N ASP A 54 -11.96 -3.91 8.24
CA ASP A 54 -12.12 -3.16 6.98
C ASP A 54 -11.39 -3.86 5.83
N LYS A 55 -12.09 -3.96 4.69
CA LYS A 55 -11.54 -4.47 3.44
C LYS A 55 -10.99 -3.29 2.65
N LEU A 56 -9.70 -3.35 2.37
CA LEU A 56 -8.98 -2.32 1.65
C LEU A 56 -8.18 -2.98 0.54
N SER A 57 -7.55 -2.14 -0.28
CA SER A 57 -6.53 -2.60 -1.20
C SER A 57 -5.28 -1.75 -1.05
N TYR A 58 -4.14 -2.30 -1.44
CA TYR A 58 -2.92 -1.52 -1.58
C TYR A 58 -2.28 -1.73 -2.93
N MET A 59 -1.59 -0.69 -3.39
CA MET A 59 -0.93 -0.64 -4.67
C MET A 59 0.55 -0.32 -4.49
N PRO A 60 1.45 -1.31 -4.68
CA PRO A 60 2.88 -1.09 -4.72
C PRO A 60 3.26 -0.14 -5.85
N LEU A 61 3.97 0.95 -5.53
CA LEU A 61 4.41 1.94 -6.53
C LEU A 61 5.81 1.64 -7.07
N LYS A 62 6.80 1.69 -6.18
CA LYS A 62 8.21 1.60 -6.54
C LYS A 62 8.99 0.91 -5.42
N LEU A 63 9.84 -0.03 -5.81
CA LEU A 63 10.90 -0.56 -4.97
C LEU A 63 12.05 0.45 -4.90
N ASP A 64 12.41 0.84 -3.69
CA ASP A 64 13.51 1.75 -3.41
C ASP A 64 14.35 1.22 -2.25
N TYR A 65 15.44 1.91 -1.93
CA TYR A 65 16.40 1.47 -0.92
C TYR A 65 16.77 2.62 0.00
N ARG A 66 16.84 2.33 1.28
CA ARG A 66 17.44 3.21 2.29
C ARG A 66 18.70 2.57 2.84
N TYR A 67 19.60 3.38 3.38
CA TYR A 67 20.77 2.88 4.09
C TYR A 67 20.44 2.75 5.57
N GLY A 68 20.69 1.57 6.14
CA GLY A 68 20.64 1.34 7.58
C GLY A 68 21.86 1.93 8.28
N GLU A 69 21.89 1.84 9.61
CA GLU A 69 22.97 2.39 10.43
C GLU A 69 24.33 1.71 10.16
N SER A 70 24.33 0.45 9.70
CA SER A 70 25.55 -0.26 9.32
C SER A 70 25.94 -0.08 7.84
N GLY A 71 25.25 0.80 7.12
CA GLY A 71 25.47 1.06 5.69
C GLY A 71 24.86 0.00 4.76
N GLU A 72 24.09 -0.94 5.30
CA GLU A 72 23.36 -1.94 4.55
C GLU A 72 22.20 -1.31 3.76
N ARG A 73 21.96 -1.80 2.54
CA ARG A 73 20.83 -1.36 1.72
C ARG A 73 19.57 -2.13 2.14
N ILE A 74 18.64 -1.43 2.77
CA ILE A 74 17.36 -1.97 3.20
C ILE A 74 16.31 -1.66 2.12
N PRO A 75 15.73 -2.67 1.46
CA PRO A 75 14.67 -2.45 0.49
C PRO A 75 13.40 -1.97 1.18
N TYR A 76 12.68 -1.08 0.53
CA TYR A 76 11.33 -0.69 0.91
C TYR A 76 10.47 -0.39 -0.31
N VAL A 77 9.16 -0.49 -0.15
CA VAL A 77 8.19 -0.16 -1.19
C VAL A 77 7.21 0.88 -0.65
N VAL A 78 7.00 1.93 -1.42
CA VAL A 78 5.90 2.88 -1.15
C VAL A 78 4.62 2.30 -1.72
N CYS A 79 3.57 2.24 -0.91
CA CYS A 79 2.27 1.72 -1.30
C CYS A 79 1.20 2.79 -1.16
N LEU A 80 0.31 2.89 -2.16
CA LEU A 80 -0.95 3.60 -1.99
C LEU A 80 -1.95 2.70 -1.27
N MET A 81 -2.72 3.28 -0.38
CA MET A 81 -3.88 2.65 0.24
C MET A 81 -5.13 3.10 -0.52
N LEU A 82 -5.95 2.13 -0.88
CA LEU A 82 -7.06 2.29 -1.81
C LEU A 82 -8.34 1.67 -1.23
N GLU A 83 -9.46 2.34 -1.49
CA GLU A 83 -10.81 1.82 -1.27
C GLU A 83 -11.44 1.51 -2.63
N GLU A 84 -11.99 0.32 -2.81
CA GLU A 84 -12.67 -0.05 -4.05
C GLU A 84 -14.05 0.61 -4.10
N ASN A 85 -14.37 1.28 -5.20
CA ASN A 85 -15.69 1.85 -5.44
C ASN A 85 -16.63 0.77 -5.99
N VAL A 86 -17.29 0.06 -5.07
CA VAL A 86 -18.20 -1.06 -5.37
C VAL A 86 -19.46 -0.61 -6.14
N GLN A 87 -19.72 0.70 -6.23
CA GLN A 87 -20.89 1.23 -6.96
C GLN A 87 -20.63 1.43 -8.45
N SER A 88 -19.39 1.24 -8.93
CA SER A 88 -19.10 1.32 -10.36
C SER A 88 -19.69 0.12 -11.09
N LEU A 89 -20.65 0.38 -12.00
CA LEU A 89 -21.21 -0.59 -12.94
C LEU A 89 -20.34 -0.74 -14.21
N GLU A 90 -19.18 -0.09 -14.24
CA GLU A 90 -18.29 -0.08 -15.40
C GLU A 90 -17.42 -1.35 -15.47
N LEU A 91 -16.91 -1.66 -16.66
CA LEU A 91 -16.02 -2.80 -16.91
C LEU A 91 -14.67 -2.72 -16.17
N GLN A 92 -14.36 -1.59 -15.52
CA GLN A 92 -13.10 -1.31 -14.86
C GLN A 92 -13.31 -1.05 -13.36
N SER A 93 -12.47 -1.69 -12.53
CA SER A 93 -12.44 -1.42 -11.09
C SER A 93 -11.92 -0.01 -10.84
N GLN A 94 -12.74 0.81 -10.18
CA GLN A 94 -12.39 2.16 -9.74
C GLN A 94 -11.96 2.15 -8.28
N TYR A 95 -10.88 2.87 -7.97
CA TYR A 95 -10.36 2.98 -6.60
C TYR A 95 -10.24 4.43 -6.16
N ARG A 96 -10.71 4.71 -4.95
CA ARG A 96 -10.47 5.97 -4.26
C ARG A 96 -9.16 5.88 -3.47
N ARG A 97 -8.27 6.86 -3.63
CA ARG A 97 -7.07 6.97 -2.80
C ARG A 97 -7.44 7.37 -1.37
N LEU A 98 -7.01 6.56 -0.41
CA LEU A 98 -7.17 6.85 1.02
C LEU A 98 -5.89 7.39 1.64
N GLY A 99 -4.73 6.95 1.14
CA GLY A 99 -3.46 7.36 1.69
C GLY A 99 -2.25 6.65 1.15
N CYS A 100 -1.15 6.71 1.90
CA CYS A 100 0.07 5.96 1.61
C CYS A 100 0.76 5.43 2.87
N PHE A 101 1.47 4.32 2.71
CA PHE A 101 2.32 3.72 3.73
C PHE A 101 3.58 3.14 3.09
N VAL A 102 4.57 2.85 3.93
CA VAL A 102 5.83 2.25 3.50
C VAL A 102 5.93 0.82 4.03
N LEU A 103 6.15 -0.12 3.12
CA LEU A 103 6.54 -1.50 3.44
C LEU A 103 8.06 -1.60 3.46
N GLY A 104 8.62 -1.70 4.66
CA GLY A 104 10.02 -2.08 4.85
C GLY A 104 10.17 -3.60 5.01
N GLN A 105 11.40 -4.09 4.86
CA GLN A 105 11.70 -5.48 5.14
C GLN A 105 11.85 -5.64 6.65
N GLU A 106 10.78 -6.06 7.32
CA GLU A 106 10.77 -6.33 8.75
C GLU A 106 10.31 -7.77 9.00
N ASN A 107 11.06 -8.49 9.85
CA ASN A 107 10.65 -9.76 10.46
C ASN A 107 10.19 -10.87 9.49
N GLY A 108 10.94 -11.10 8.42
CA GLY A 108 10.86 -12.36 7.66
C GLY A 108 9.80 -12.44 6.56
N ASN A 109 9.03 -11.38 6.30
CA ASN A 109 8.22 -11.30 5.09
C ASN A 109 9.05 -10.76 3.93
N GLU A 110 9.11 -11.51 2.83
CA GLU A 110 9.72 -11.02 1.60
C GLU A 110 8.81 -9.96 0.98
N ILE A 111 9.27 -8.70 0.96
CA ILE A 111 8.62 -7.58 0.24
C ILE A 111 8.21 -8.01 -1.18
N SER A 112 9.05 -8.80 -1.83
CA SER A 112 8.82 -9.34 -3.16
C SER A 112 7.52 -10.15 -3.25
N SER A 113 7.27 -11.02 -2.27
CA SER A 113 6.07 -11.85 -2.22
C SER A 113 4.82 -11.01 -1.92
N LEU A 114 4.94 -10.03 -1.01
CA LEU A 114 3.85 -9.10 -0.70
C LEU A 114 3.49 -8.20 -1.88
N CYS A 115 4.48 -7.65 -2.59
CA CYS A 115 4.24 -6.59 -3.60
C CYS A 115 4.22 -7.08 -5.05
N PHE A 116 4.94 -8.16 -5.36
CA PHE A 116 5.24 -8.57 -6.74
C PHE A 116 4.94 -10.06 -7.04
N GLY A 117 4.46 -10.81 -6.05
CA GLY A 117 4.02 -12.21 -6.22
C GLY A 117 2.57 -12.36 -6.74
N SER A 118 1.76 -11.30 -6.70
CA SER A 118 0.35 -11.33 -7.06
C SER A 118 0.05 -10.94 -8.51
N GLU A 119 -1.04 -11.50 -9.05
CA GLU A 119 -1.58 -11.19 -10.39
C GLU A 119 -1.89 -9.70 -10.57
N THR A 120 -1.70 -9.19 -11.80
CA THR A 120 -1.94 -7.78 -12.16
C THR A 120 -3.38 -7.59 -12.66
N ARG A 121 -4.06 -6.50 -12.28
CA ARG A 121 -5.35 -6.07 -12.83
C ARG A 121 -5.21 -4.68 -13.48
N GLU A 122 -5.99 -4.41 -14.52
CA GLU A 122 -6.15 -3.04 -15.00
C GLU A 122 -7.01 -2.26 -13.99
N VAL A 123 -6.58 -1.05 -13.64
CA VAL A 123 -7.22 -0.23 -12.61
C VAL A 123 -7.22 1.23 -13.02
N GLU A 124 -8.33 1.89 -12.74
CA GLU A 124 -8.47 3.34 -12.84
C GLU A 124 -8.44 3.95 -11.43
N ILE A 125 -7.62 4.99 -11.24
CA ILE A 125 -7.53 5.73 -9.98
C ILE A 125 -8.21 7.07 -10.20
N ILE A 126 -9.27 7.32 -9.43
CA ILE A 126 -10.10 8.54 -9.49
C ILE A 126 -9.83 9.47 -8.31
#